data_AF-A0A1T2A8Z1-F1
#
_entry.id   AF-A0A1T2A8Z1-F1
#
_cell.length_a   1.000
_cell.length_b   1.000
_cell.length_c   1.000
_cell.angle_alpha   90.00
_cell.angle_beta   90.00
_cell.angle_gamma   90.00
#
_symmetry.space_group_name_H-M   'P 1'
#
loop_
_entity.id
_entity.type
_entity.pdbx_description
1 polymer ?
#
loop_
_entity_poly.entity_id
_entity_poly.type
_entity_poly.pdbx_seq_one_letter_code
_entity_poly.pdbx_strand_id
1 'polypeptide(L)'
;MDSAEYKHDMARYVWGFALSVVLTLAGVVIVAGGVFSTGLAWSIVGILGIAQLIIQFWAFMHLDFSKEARPDLYLVLFTFLLIILMAAGTVWVLADLASRMGMGAGSM
;
A
#
# COMPACT_ATOMS: atom_id res chain seq x y z
N MET A 1 18.03 12.23 29.51
CA MET A 1 17.25 11.70 28.38
C MET A 1 16.00 12.54 28.30
N ASP A 2 15.95 13.43 27.32
CA ASP A 2 15.09 14.62 27.36
C ASP A 2 13.66 14.29 26.92
N SER A 3 12.68 14.63 27.75
CA SER A 3 11.27 14.26 27.55
C SER A 3 10.61 14.91 26.31
N ALA A 4 11.28 15.88 25.70
CA ALA A 4 10.84 16.58 24.50
C ALA A 4 11.08 15.77 23.21
N GLU A 5 12.13 14.94 23.17
CA GLU A 5 12.53 14.18 21.96
C GLU A 5 11.59 12.97 21.72
N TYR A 6 11.22 12.27 22.81
CA TYR A 6 10.28 11.13 22.78
C TYR A 6 8.88 11.49 22.23
N LYS A 7 8.41 12.71 22.52
CA LYS A 7 7.11 13.19 22.04
C LYS A 7 7.08 13.38 20.53
N HIS A 8 8.22 13.71 19.92
CA HIS A 8 8.31 13.96 18.49
C HIS A 8 8.26 12.65 17.69
N ASP A 9 8.94 11.60 18.19
CA ASP A 9 8.87 10.26 17.60
C ASP A 9 7.51 9.58 17.82
N MET A 10 6.87 9.78 18.96
CA MET A 10 5.48 9.31 19.13
C MET A 10 4.48 10.09 18.26
N ALA A 11 4.67 11.39 18.07
CA ALA A 11 3.76 12.21 17.25
C ALA A 11 3.75 11.75 15.79
N ARG A 12 4.91 11.41 15.20
CA ARG A 12 4.96 10.84 13.83
C ARG A 12 4.29 9.46 13.73
N TYR A 13 4.42 8.61 14.75
CA TYR A 13 3.72 7.31 14.80
C TYR A 13 2.21 7.49 14.81
N VAL A 14 1.72 8.37 15.70
CA VAL A 14 0.29 8.62 15.85
C VAL A 14 -0.27 9.30 14.60
N TRP A 15 0.53 10.14 13.93
CA TRP A 15 0.08 10.80 12.70
C TRP A 15 0.03 9.82 11.51
N GLY A 16 1.05 8.95 11.34
CA GLY A 16 0.99 7.90 10.31
C GLY A 16 -0.19 6.95 10.52
N PHE A 17 -0.46 6.58 11.76
CA PHE A 17 -1.59 5.74 12.13
C PHE A 17 -2.94 6.43 11.85
N ALA A 18 -3.11 7.68 12.29
CA ALA A 18 -4.36 8.41 12.06
C ALA A 18 -4.60 8.68 10.57
N LEU A 19 -3.56 8.92 9.77
CA LEU A 19 -3.69 9.06 8.31
C LEU A 19 -4.18 7.75 7.65
N SER A 20 -3.66 6.59 8.07
CA SER A 20 -4.11 5.27 7.59
C SER A 20 -5.59 5.02 7.93
N VAL A 21 -6.01 5.36 9.14
CA VAL A 21 -7.42 5.24 9.58
C VAL A 21 -8.33 6.16 8.76
N VAL A 22 -7.93 7.43 8.55
CA VAL A 22 -8.70 8.39 7.75
C VAL A 22 -8.84 7.91 6.31
N LEU A 23 -7.77 7.40 5.70
CA LEU A 23 -7.81 6.92 4.31
C LEU A 23 -8.69 5.67 4.17
N THR A 24 -8.63 4.76 5.15
CA THR A 24 -9.52 3.59 5.22
C THR A 24 -10.98 4.02 5.32
N LEU A 25 -11.30 4.94 6.24
CA LEU A 25 -12.65 5.46 6.41
C LEU A 25 -13.13 6.18 5.15
N ALA A 26 -12.27 6.99 4.51
CA ALA A 26 -12.59 7.65 3.25
C ALA A 26 -12.89 6.62 2.14
N GLY A 27 -12.09 5.56 2.02
CA GLY A 27 -12.34 4.50 1.05
C GLY A 27 -13.65 3.75 1.31
N VAL A 28 -13.94 3.42 2.57
CA VAL A 28 -15.19 2.76 2.97
C VAL A 28 -16.40 3.65 2.69
N VAL A 29 -16.33 4.95 3.00
CA VAL A 29 -17.43 5.90 2.77
C VAL A 29 -17.69 6.09 1.26
N ILE A 30 -16.63 6.19 0.45
CA ILE A 30 -16.77 6.35 -1.01
C ILE A 30 -17.45 5.13 -1.64
N VAL A 31 -17.10 3.92 -1.19
CA VAL A 31 -17.73 2.68 -1.68
C VAL A 31 -19.14 2.50 -1.14
N ALA A 32 -19.34 2.69 0.16
CA ALA A 32 -20.64 2.51 0.80
C ALA A 32 -21.67 3.56 0.38
N GLY A 33 -21.22 4.75 -0.02
CA GLY A 33 -22.08 5.81 -0.54
C GLY A 33 -22.71 5.51 -1.90
N GLY A 34 -22.20 4.51 -2.65
CA GLY A 34 -22.80 4.05 -3.91
C GLY A 34 -22.93 5.13 -5.00
N VAL A 35 -22.18 6.24 -4.89
CA VAL A 35 -22.38 7.46 -5.70
C VAL A 35 -21.84 7.32 -7.13
N PHE A 36 -21.05 6.27 -7.42
CA PHE A 36 -20.36 6.08 -8.69
C PHE A 36 -20.80 4.79 -9.40
N SER A 37 -20.77 4.80 -10.74
CA SER A 37 -21.01 3.61 -11.54
C SER A 37 -20.01 2.51 -11.18
N THR A 38 -20.41 1.23 -11.28
CA THR A 38 -19.61 0.07 -10.84
C THR A 38 -18.17 0.14 -11.36
N GLY A 39 -17.96 0.50 -12.63
CA GLY A 39 -16.62 0.62 -13.22
C GLY A 39 -15.74 1.72 -12.61
N LEU A 40 -16.33 2.88 -12.26
CA LEU A 40 -15.61 3.96 -11.57
C LEU A 40 -15.33 3.62 -10.10
N ALA A 41 -16.24 2.90 -9.44
CA ALA A 41 -16.02 2.46 -8.07
C ALA A 41 -14.81 1.50 -7.98
N TRP A 42 -14.68 0.55 -8.91
CA TRP A 42 -13.53 -0.37 -8.94
C TRP A 42 -12.18 0.35 -9.13
N SER A 43 -12.10 1.34 -10.01
CA SER A 43 -10.87 2.09 -10.23
C SER A 43 -10.50 2.96 -9.03
N ILE A 44 -11.48 3.63 -8.43
CA ILE A 44 -11.28 4.44 -7.22
C ILE A 44 -10.81 3.58 -6.04
N VAL A 45 -11.43 2.43 -5.83
CA VAL A 45 -11.03 1.47 -4.78
C VAL A 45 -9.64 0.91 -5.03
N GLY A 46 -9.30 0.59 -6.28
CA GLY A 46 -7.95 0.13 -6.63
C GLY A 46 -6.88 1.17 -6.27
N ILE A 47 -7.11 2.44 -6.62
CA ILE A 47 -6.18 3.54 -6.30
C ILE A 47 -6.09 3.75 -4.78
N LEU A 48 -7.23 3.77 -4.08
CA LEU A 48 -7.26 3.89 -2.62
C LEU A 48 -6.55 2.72 -1.93
N GLY A 49 -6.72 1.50 -2.44
CA GLY A 49 -6.06 0.31 -1.91
C GLY A 49 -4.53 0.36 -2.06
N ILE A 50 -4.03 0.82 -3.21
CA ILE A 50 -2.59 1.03 -3.43
C ILE A 50 -2.07 2.13 -2.50
N ALA A 51 -2.77 3.27 -2.41
CA ALA A 51 -2.40 4.35 -1.51
C ALA A 51 -2.38 3.89 -0.04
N GLN A 52 -3.34 3.05 0.34
CA GLN A 52 -3.44 2.48 1.67
C GLN A 52 -2.28 1.52 1.97
N LEU A 53 -1.91 0.69 1.00
CA LEU A 53 -0.73 -0.16 1.10
C LEU A 53 0.51 0.70 1.37
N ILE A 54 0.74 1.74 0.58
CA ILE A 54 1.89 2.64 0.73
C ILE A 54 1.91 3.32 2.12
N ILE A 55 0.79 3.88 2.58
CA ILE A 55 0.71 4.55 3.88
C ILE A 55 0.92 3.57 5.03
N GLN A 56 0.34 2.36 4.95
CA GLN A 56 0.53 1.33 5.97
C GLN A 56 2.00 0.93 6.06
N PHE A 57 2.66 0.68 4.93
CA PHE A 57 4.10 0.39 4.90
C PHE A 57 4.92 1.57 5.46
N TRP A 58 4.57 2.82 5.16
CA TRP A 58 5.28 3.99 5.69
C TRP A 58 5.08 4.17 7.20
N ALA A 59 3.86 3.98 7.71
CA ALA A 59 3.51 4.14 9.11
C ALA A 59 4.07 3.00 9.99
N PHE A 60 4.03 1.75 9.51
CA PHE A 60 4.45 0.58 10.29
C PHE A 60 5.95 0.26 10.18
N MET A 61 6.54 0.47 9.01
CA MET A 61 7.94 0.10 8.78
C MET A 61 8.93 1.16 9.28
N HIS A 62 8.43 2.25 9.86
CA HIS A 62 9.22 3.28 10.54
C HIS A 62 10.49 3.67 9.78
N LEU A 63 10.29 4.14 8.54
CA LEU A 63 11.38 4.64 7.70
C LEU A 63 11.95 5.92 8.32
N ASP A 64 12.97 5.75 9.17
CA ASP A 64 13.77 6.85 9.68
C ASP A 64 14.62 7.43 8.55
N PHE A 65 14.20 8.58 8.02
CA PHE A 65 14.98 9.36 7.04
C PHE A 65 16.16 10.11 7.67
N SER A 66 16.61 9.70 8.87
CA SER A 66 17.77 10.27 9.52
C SER A 66 19.04 9.93 8.73
N LYS A 67 20.00 10.85 8.70
CA LYS A 67 21.22 10.70 7.90
C LYS A 67 22.05 9.47 8.29
N GLU A 68 21.90 8.98 9.52
CA GLU A 68 22.57 7.78 10.04
C GLU A 68 21.88 6.46 9.63
N ALA A 69 20.58 6.50 9.33
CA ALA A 69 19.77 5.32 8.96
C ALA A 69 19.65 5.10 7.44
N ARG A 70 20.43 5.85 6.63
CA ARG A 70 20.42 5.73 5.16
C ARG A 70 20.73 4.31 4.64
N PRO A 71 21.69 3.55 5.22
CA PRO A 71 21.94 2.18 4.78
C PRO A 71 20.71 1.27 4.95
N ASP A 72 19.99 1.41 6.06
CA ASP A 72 18.78 0.63 6.35
C ASP A 72 17.63 1.02 5.42
N LEU A 73 17.51 2.31 5.10
CA LEU A 73 16.57 2.80 4.08
C LEU A 73 16.81 2.16 2.70
N TYR A 74 18.07 2.00 2.28
CA TYR A 74 18.40 1.34 1.01
C TYR A 74 18.05 -0.15 1.02
N LEU A 75 18.32 -0.84 2.14
CA LEU A 75 17.95 -2.25 2.31
C LEU A 75 16.43 -2.44 2.22
N VAL A 76 15.67 -1.60 2.91
CA VAL A 76 14.21 -1.62 2.90
C VAL A 76 13.65 -1.34 1.51
N LEU A 77 14.17 -0.32 0.81
CA LEU A 77 13.75 0.00 -0.56
C LEU A 77 14.07 -1.14 -1.53
N PHE A 78 15.22 -1.79 -1.36
CA PHE A 78 15.61 -2.95 -2.14
C PHE A 78 14.67 -4.15 -1.90
N THR A 79 14.34 -4.47 -0.66
CA THR A 79 13.36 -5.51 -0.32
C THR A 79 11.98 -5.19 -0.91
N PHE A 80 11.55 -3.94 -0.83
CA PHE A 80 10.26 -3.51 -1.40
C PHE A 80 10.23 -3.65 -2.93
N LEU A 81 11.32 -3.27 -3.60
CA LEU A 81 11.49 -3.49 -5.04
C LEU A 81 11.41 -4.98 -5.40
N LEU A 82 12.06 -5.85 -4.63
CA LEU A 82 11.98 -7.30 -4.83
C LEU A 82 10.54 -7.80 -4.67
N ILE A 83 9.81 -7.36 -3.65
CA ILE A 83 8.41 -7.76 -3.44
C ILE A 83 7.54 -7.34 -4.62
N ILE A 84 7.68 -6.11 -5.13
CA ILE A 84 6.93 -5.64 -6.31
C ILE A 84 7.27 -6.50 -7.53
N LEU A 85 8.56 -6.74 -7.77
CA LEU A 85 9.01 -7.55 -8.91
C LEU A 85 8.46 -8.97 -8.82
N MET A 86 8.51 -9.59 -7.65
CA MET A 86 7.97 -10.93 -7.43
C MET A 86 6.46 -10.95 -7.60
N ALA A 87 5.72 -10.03 -6.98
CA ALA A 87 4.26 -9.99 -7.09
C ALA A 87 3.79 -9.73 -8.53
N ALA A 88 4.36 -8.72 -9.20
CA ALA A 88 4.05 -8.42 -10.60
C ALA A 88 4.46 -9.58 -11.52
N GLY A 89 5.63 -10.19 -11.29
CA GLY A 89 6.10 -11.35 -12.02
C GLY A 89 5.19 -12.57 -11.82
N THR A 90 4.73 -12.83 -10.60
CA THR A 90 3.79 -13.93 -10.31
C THR A 90 2.45 -13.70 -10.99
N VAL A 91 1.87 -12.49 -10.90
CA VAL A 91 0.62 -12.16 -11.58
C VAL A 91 0.77 -12.30 -13.10
N TRP A 92 1.87 -11.81 -13.67
CA TRP A 92 2.15 -11.94 -15.10
C TRP A 92 2.28 -13.41 -15.54
N VAL A 93 3.08 -14.20 -14.83
CA VAL A 93 3.29 -15.62 -15.15
C VAL A 93 2.00 -16.41 -14.99
N LEU A 94 1.19 -16.15 -13.96
CA LEU A 94 -0.09 -16.81 -13.78
C LEU A 94 -1.11 -16.41 -14.85
N ALA A 95 -1.13 -15.14 -15.28
CA ALA A 95 -1.98 -14.69 -16.37
C ALA A 95 -1.58 -15.32 -17.72
N ASP A 96 -0.28 -15.38 -18.01
CA ASP A 96 0.26 -16.06 -19.20
C ASP A 96 -0.07 -17.56 -19.16
N LEU A 97 0.15 -18.24 -18.03
CA LEU A 97 -0.22 -19.64 -17.85
C LEU A 97 -1.74 -19.87 -18.00
N ALA A 98 -2.57 -19.01 -17.42
CA ALA A 98 -4.03 -19.11 -17.54
C ALA A 98 -4.50 -18.96 -19.00
N SER A 99 -3.89 -18.05 -19.76
CA SER A 99 -4.16 -17.89 -21.18
C SER A 99 -3.73 -19.11 -22.00
N ARG A 100 -2.59 -19.73 -21.67
CA ARG A 100 -2.06 -20.93 -22.34
C ARG A 100 -2.84 -22.21 -22.02
N MET A 101 -3.34 -22.33 -20.78
CA MET A 101 -4.13 -23.47 -20.33
C MET A 101 -5.61 -23.38 -20.75
N GLY A 102 -5.99 -22.40 -21.58
CA GLY A 102 -7.36 -22.26 -22.05
C GLY A 102 -8.35 -21.80 -20.98
N MET A 103 -7.89 -21.27 -19.84
CA MET A 103 -8.74 -20.54 -18.88
C MET A 103 -9.02 -19.10 -19.34
N GLY A 104 -8.95 -18.85 -20.64
CA GLY A 104 -9.50 -17.67 -21.31
C GLY A 104 -10.60 -18.12 -22.28
N ALA A 105 -11.84 -17.68 -22.04
CA ALA A 105 -13.06 -17.88 -22.85
C ALA A 105 -13.84 -19.20 -22.62
N GLY A 106 -14.40 -19.36 -21.40
CA GLY A 106 -15.38 -20.40 -21.10
C GLY A 106 -16.47 -19.97 -20.11
N SER A 107 -17.11 -18.82 -20.33
CA SER A 107 -18.51 -18.48 -19.95
C SER A 107 -18.74 -16.95 -19.96
N MET A 108 -18.86 -16.39 -21.17
CA MET A 108 -19.91 -15.44 -21.49
C MET A 108 -20.78 -16.08 -22.58
#